data_AF-A0A4Z1H7N9-F1
#
_entry.id   AF-A0A4Z1H7N9-F1
#
_cell.length_a   1.000
_cell.length_b   1.000
_cell.length_c   1.000
_cell.angle_alpha   90.00
_cell.angle_beta   90.00
_cell.angle_gamma   90.00
#
_symmetry.space_group_name_H-M   'P 1'
#
loop_
_entity.id
_entity.type
_entity.pdbx_description
1 polymer ?
#
loop_
_entity_poly.entity_id
_entity_poly.type
_entity_poly.pdbx_seq_one_letter_code
_entity_poly.pdbx_strand_id
1 'polypeptide(L)'
;MQIESQELDTTSSVLQNAKSFLSTCPSDVYIIIQQDALAASDFSAPESVPHMKAAIADSRVRATYSVLDVMHEDGNLAGELAEYIEKTCGQKVERRGNVGSESTDVTGNGVIVSHFDALSTEKVARAEEFNDQDYMLNNVYYQHLPSGPEYTVIFTTTPVGAVLEQHNSELPVYNAEFDSTSHIDLKRDFRIRADNSTTEPDRRPLFEKYQYFTPGIFMGLVVGILLLSILYVGLNAVSSLQVSYGAFDKEMGPSAQKKQQ
;
A
#
# COMPACT_ATOMS: atom_id res chain seq x y z
N MET A 1 15.23 -6.02 -20.84
CA MET A 1 14.99 -5.32 -19.57
C MET A 1 13.92 -6.11 -18.82
N GLN A 2 14.33 -6.94 -17.85
CA GLN A 2 13.41 -7.62 -16.94
C GLN A 2 13.27 -6.70 -15.74
N ILE A 3 12.09 -6.07 -15.60
CA ILE A 3 11.72 -5.26 -14.44
C ILE A 3 10.82 -6.14 -13.59
N GLU A 4 11.31 -6.57 -12.43
CA GLU A 4 10.53 -7.33 -11.47
C GLU A 4 10.34 -6.45 -10.24
N SER A 5 9.08 -6.10 -9.96
CA SER A 5 8.70 -5.21 -8.87
C SER A 5 7.75 -5.93 -7.92
N GLN A 6 8.10 -6.01 -6.65
CA GLN A 6 7.29 -6.62 -5.61
C GLN A 6 6.94 -5.58 -4.54
N GLU A 7 5.70 -5.62 -4.05
CA GLU A 7 5.22 -4.63 -3.07
C GLU A 7 5.71 -4.98 -1.65
N LEU A 8 5.61 -6.24 -1.27
CA LEU A 8 6.01 -6.75 0.05
C LEU A 8 6.70 -8.11 -0.09
N ASP A 9 7.82 -8.28 0.61
CA ASP A 9 8.50 -9.57 0.73
C ASP A 9 9.24 -9.71 2.08
N THR A 10 9.77 -10.89 2.41
CA THR A 10 10.57 -11.12 3.62
C THR A 10 12.07 -10.90 3.37
N THR A 11 12.83 -10.51 4.40
CA THR A 11 14.30 -10.35 4.29
C THR A 11 14.96 -11.62 3.73
N SER A 12 14.55 -12.79 4.21
CA SER A 12 15.05 -14.09 3.75
C SER A 12 14.81 -14.36 2.26
N SER A 13 13.61 -14.06 1.74
CA SER A 13 13.25 -14.23 0.33
C SER A 13 14.03 -13.26 -0.56
N VAL A 14 14.09 -11.98 -0.19
CA VAL A 14 14.85 -10.95 -0.93
C VAL A 14 16.32 -11.31 -1.01
N LEU A 15 16.90 -11.74 0.12
CA LEU A 15 18.29 -12.15 0.20
C LEU A 15 18.56 -13.39 -0.65
N GLN A 16 17.67 -14.38 -0.65
CA GLN A 16 17.80 -15.58 -1.47
C GLN A 16 17.76 -15.24 -2.97
N ASN A 17 16.80 -14.41 -3.40
CA ASN A 17 16.65 -13.97 -4.78
C ASN A 17 17.88 -13.17 -5.24
N ALA A 18 18.35 -12.23 -4.41
CA ALA A 18 19.56 -11.46 -4.68
C ALA A 18 20.80 -12.37 -4.79
N LYS A 19 20.99 -13.32 -3.87
CA LYS A 19 22.10 -14.29 -3.92
C LYS A 19 22.03 -15.17 -5.18
N SER A 20 20.83 -15.57 -5.60
CA SER A 20 20.63 -16.32 -6.85
C SER A 20 21.05 -15.51 -8.07
N PHE A 21 20.67 -14.23 -8.15
CA PHE A 21 21.10 -13.35 -9.25
C PHE A 21 22.62 -13.11 -9.24
N LEU A 22 23.20 -12.89 -8.06
CA LEU A 22 24.62 -12.62 -7.89
C LEU A 22 25.51 -13.87 -8.06
N SER A 23 24.94 -15.07 -8.06
CA SER A 23 25.68 -16.33 -8.21
C SER A 23 26.43 -16.45 -9.55
N THR A 24 25.95 -15.77 -10.59
CA THR A 24 26.60 -15.74 -11.91
C THR A 24 27.62 -14.62 -12.06
N CYS A 25 27.82 -13.80 -11.01
CA CYS A 25 28.74 -12.66 -10.99
C CYS A 25 28.64 -11.76 -12.24
N PRO A 26 27.46 -11.17 -12.53
CA PRO A 26 27.20 -10.47 -13.79
C PRO A 26 27.89 -9.09 -13.92
N SER A 27 28.77 -8.71 -12.99
CA SER A 27 29.38 -7.38 -12.97
C SER A 27 30.80 -7.43 -12.43
N ASP A 28 31.63 -6.52 -12.92
CA ASP A 28 33.00 -6.29 -12.47
C ASP A 28 33.03 -5.43 -11.19
N VAL A 29 32.06 -4.54 -11.03
CA VAL A 29 31.94 -3.62 -9.90
C VAL A 29 30.58 -3.74 -9.24
N TYR A 30 30.56 -3.93 -7.93
CA TYR A 30 29.33 -3.92 -7.12
C TYR A 30 29.31 -2.71 -6.21
N ILE A 31 28.24 -1.92 -6.28
CA ILE A 31 28.06 -0.73 -5.44
C ILE A 31 26.87 -1.01 -4.53
N ILE A 32 27.13 -1.19 -3.25
CA ILE A 32 26.10 -1.42 -2.23
C ILE A 32 25.93 -0.13 -1.45
N ILE A 33 24.73 0.45 -1.53
CA ILE A 33 24.36 1.67 -0.82
C ILE A 33 23.39 1.27 0.29
N GLN A 34 23.74 1.60 1.52
CA GLN A 34 22.87 1.46 2.68
C GLN A 34 22.45 2.84 3.16
N GLN A 35 21.17 3.13 3.05
CA GLN A 35 20.59 4.38 3.48
C GLN A 35 19.62 4.16 4.65
N ASP A 36 19.92 4.78 5.78
CA ASP A 36 19.07 4.63 6.94
C ASP A 36 17.78 5.45 6.85
N ALA A 37 16.71 4.94 7.47
CA ALA A 37 15.41 5.61 7.59
C ALA A 37 14.85 6.21 6.28
N LEU A 38 14.83 5.44 5.19
CA LEU A 38 14.22 5.85 3.93
C LEU A 38 12.93 5.05 3.70
N ALA A 39 11.88 5.72 3.24
CA ALA A 39 10.60 5.10 2.93
C ALA A 39 10.35 5.13 1.42
N ALA A 40 9.58 4.16 0.91
CA ALA A 40 9.12 4.15 -0.48
C ALA A 40 8.41 5.46 -0.89
N SER A 41 7.75 6.13 0.06
CA SER A 41 7.11 7.43 -0.17
C SER A 41 8.09 8.56 -0.51
N ASP A 42 9.35 8.47 -0.12
CA ASP A 42 10.34 9.53 -0.41
C ASP A 42 10.67 9.59 -1.91
N PHE A 43 10.60 8.45 -2.59
CA PHE A 43 10.79 8.33 -4.05
C PHE A 43 9.59 8.86 -4.87
N SER A 44 8.43 9.06 -4.22
CA SER A 44 7.20 9.45 -4.90
C SER A 44 7.21 10.90 -5.40
N ALA A 45 8.01 11.77 -4.78
CA ALA A 45 8.17 13.15 -5.24
C ALA A 45 8.93 13.15 -6.59
N PRO A 46 8.45 13.87 -7.62
CA PRO A 46 9.10 13.90 -8.93
C PRO A 46 10.58 14.30 -8.85
N GLU A 47 10.88 15.34 -8.07
CA GLU A 47 12.21 15.96 -7.93
C GLU A 47 13.10 15.31 -6.87
N SER A 48 12.66 14.26 -6.18
CA SER A 48 13.46 13.64 -5.10
C SER A 48 14.77 13.04 -5.59
N VAL A 49 14.75 12.34 -6.73
CA VAL A 49 15.89 11.54 -7.24
C VAL A 49 15.96 11.54 -8.78
N PRO A 50 16.15 12.71 -9.43
CA PRO A 50 16.16 12.81 -10.89
C PRO A 50 17.25 11.96 -11.56
N HIS A 51 18.45 11.87 -10.97
CA HIS A 51 19.58 11.16 -11.55
C HIS A 51 19.44 9.65 -11.42
N MET A 52 19.04 9.14 -10.25
CA MET A 52 18.76 7.71 -10.10
C MET A 52 17.62 7.25 -11.01
N LYS A 53 16.55 8.06 -11.16
CA LYS A 53 15.46 7.75 -12.11
C LYS A 53 15.97 7.68 -13.54
N ALA A 54 16.82 8.63 -13.95
CA ALA A 54 17.45 8.63 -15.27
C ALA A 54 18.37 7.40 -15.47
N ALA A 55 19.14 7.03 -14.45
CA ALA A 55 20.03 5.87 -14.50
C ALA A 55 19.26 4.55 -14.66
N ILE A 56 18.14 4.38 -13.95
CA ILE A 56 17.28 3.18 -14.06
C ILE A 56 16.58 3.13 -15.42
N ALA A 57 16.17 4.29 -15.96
CA ALA A 57 15.50 4.37 -17.26
C ALA A 57 16.46 4.23 -18.46
N ASP A 58 17.77 4.17 -18.23
CA ASP A 58 18.76 4.04 -19.29
C ASP A 58 18.63 2.68 -20.01
N SER A 59 18.65 2.72 -21.33
CA SER A 59 18.56 1.52 -22.20
C SER A 59 19.64 0.46 -21.96
N ARG A 60 20.77 0.84 -21.33
CA ARG A 60 21.89 -0.06 -21.01
C ARG A 60 21.64 -0.93 -19.79
N VAL A 61 20.63 -0.58 -18.97
CA VAL A 61 20.25 -1.38 -17.80
C VAL A 61 19.69 -2.73 -18.27
N ARG A 62 20.38 -3.82 -17.90
CA ARG A 62 20.03 -5.19 -18.32
C ARG A 62 18.81 -5.72 -17.54
N ALA A 63 18.79 -5.49 -16.23
CA ALA A 63 17.76 -5.95 -15.31
C ALA A 63 17.56 -4.96 -14.16
N THR A 64 16.34 -4.92 -13.63
CA THR A 64 15.99 -4.13 -12.45
C THR A 64 15.09 -4.97 -11.56
N TYR A 65 15.45 -5.06 -10.29
CA TYR A 65 14.67 -5.74 -9.26
C TYR A 65 14.41 -4.75 -8.13
N SER A 66 13.16 -4.55 -7.74
CA SER A 66 12.79 -3.65 -6.65
C SER A 66 11.75 -4.28 -5.74
N VAL A 67 11.93 -4.06 -4.45
CA VAL A 67 10.98 -4.44 -3.40
C VAL A 67 10.68 -3.19 -2.60
N LEU A 68 9.40 -2.80 -2.51
CA LEU A 68 9.01 -1.55 -1.87
C LEU A 68 9.05 -1.64 -0.35
N ASP A 69 8.61 -2.76 0.20
CA ASP A 69 8.56 -2.98 1.64
C ASP A 69 9.08 -4.38 1.97
N VAL A 70 9.95 -4.46 2.97
CA VAL A 70 10.57 -5.72 3.38
C VAL A 70 10.23 -5.95 4.84
N MET A 71 9.56 -7.08 5.12
CA MET A 71 9.28 -7.47 6.49
C MET A 71 10.59 -7.69 7.22
N HIS A 72 10.86 -6.82 8.18
CA HIS A 72 12.11 -6.76 8.91
C HIS A 72 12.30 -8.02 9.76
N GLU A 73 13.19 -8.90 9.31
CA GLU A 73 13.91 -9.85 10.16
C GLU A 73 15.27 -9.22 10.49
N ASP A 74 15.67 -9.25 11.77
CA ASP A 74 16.95 -8.72 12.25
C ASP A 74 18.11 -9.12 11.32
N GLY A 75 18.86 -8.15 10.78
CA GLY A 75 19.96 -8.47 9.88
C GLY A 75 20.58 -7.27 9.16
N ASN A 76 21.83 -7.42 8.75
CA ASN A 76 22.53 -6.44 7.90
C ASN A 76 22.57 -6.96 6.46
N LEU A 77 21.52 -6.68 5.69
CA LEU A 77 21.38 -7.14 4.31
C LEU A 77 22.58 -6.71 3.43
N ALA A 78 23.04 -5.47 3.58
CA ALA A 78 24.16 -4.92 2.84
C ALA A 78 25.47 -5.69 3.14
N GLY A 79 25.72 -5.97 4.41
CA GLY A 79 26.87 -6.75 4.87
C GLY A 79 26.84 -8.19 4.35
N GLU A 80 25.70 -8.86 4.46
CA GLU A 80 25.55 -10.24 4.00
C GLU A 80 25.70 -10.39 2.48
N LEU A 81 25.19 -9.43 1.71
CA LEU A 81 25.37 -9.39 0.26
C LEU A 81 26.84 -9.12 -0.11
N ALA A 82 27.51 -8.20 0.58
CA ALA A 82 28.93 -7.92 0.35
C ALA A 82 29.79 -9.17 0.60
N GLU A 83 29.59 -9.85 1.74
CA GLU A 83 30.30 -11.09 2.07
C GLU A 83 30.01 -12.22 1.07
N TYR A 84 28.77 -12.32 0.59
CA TYR A 84 28.40 -13.29 -0.42
C TYR A 84 29.12 -13.04 -1.76
N ILE A 85 29.20 -11.78 -2.20
CA ILE A 85 29.90 -11.41 -3.43
C ILE A 85 31.40 -11.64 -3.29
N GLU A 86 31.99 -11.29 -2.14
CA GLU A 86 33.41 -11.56 -1.86
C GLU A 86 33.74 -13.04 -2.00
N LYS A 87 32.93 -13.88 -1.36
CA LYS A 87 33.14 -15.33 -1.33
C LYS A 87 32.87 -16.00 -2.67
N THR A 88 31.85 -15.55 -3.40
CA THR A 88 31.38 -16.23 -4.62
C THR A 88 32.08 -15.70 -5.87
N CYS A 89 32.28 -14.39 -5.94
CA CYS A 89 32.88 -13.72 -7.09
C CYS A 89 34.38 -13.40 -6.92
N GLY A 90 34.95 -13.64 -5.73
CA GLY A 90 36.38 -13.44 -5.45
C GLY A 90 36.81 -11.97 -5.49
N GLN A 91 35.88 -11.05 -5.32
CA GLN A 91 36.13 -9.62 -5.38
C GLN A 91 36.43 -9.05 -4.00
N LYS A 92 37.34 -8.08 -3.92
CA LYS A 92 37.68 -7.44 -2.64
C LYS A 92 36.57 -6.48 -2.21
N VAL A 93 36.18 -6.55 -0.94
CA VAL A 93 35.22 -5.63 -0.34
C VAL A 93 35.95 -4.43 0.26
N GLU A 94 35.68 -3.25 -0.30
CA GLU A 94 36.04 -1.96 0.26
C GLU A 94 34.80 -1.40 0.97
N ARG A 95 34.85 -1.34 2.30
CA ARG A 95 33.81 -0.69 3.09
C ARG A 95 34.19 0.78 3.26
N ARG A 96 33.42 1.66 2.63
CA ARG A 96 33.53 3.11 2.75
C ARG A 96 32.50 3.59 3.77
N GLY A 97 32.91 4.52 4.63
CA GLY A 97 32.00 5.20 5.55
C GLY A 97 31.06 6.16 4.82
N ASN A 98 30.66 7.25 5.48
CA ASN A 98 29.74 8.23 4.90
C ASN A 98 30.29 8.80 3.59
N VAL A 99 29.48 8.70 2.54
CA VAL A 99 29.84 9.12 1.17
C VAL A 99 29.95 10.65 1.15
N GLY A 100 31.18 11.17 1.28
CA GLY A 100 31.39 12.62 1.26
C GLY A 100 32.85 13.11 1.29
N SER A 101 33.87 12.26 1.36
CA SER A 101 35.25 12.77 1.51
C SER A 101 36.37 12.02 0.79
N GLU A 102 36.10 10.99 -0.01
CA GLU A 102 37.18 10.25 -0.67
C GLU A 102 36.94 10.11 -2.17
N SER A 103 37.93 10.58 -2.94
CA SER A 103 37.99 10.44 -4.39
C SER A 103 37.91 8.96 -4.76
N THR A 104 36.95 8.62 -5.60
CA THR A 104 36.85 7.33 -6.28
C THR A 104 37.99 7.18 -7.28
N ASP A 105 39.14 6.71 -6.82
CA ASP A 105 39.97 5.89 -7.71
C ASP A 105 39.31 4.51 -7.75
N VAL A 106 38.22 4.38 -8.53
CA VAL A 106 37.62 3.07 -8.85
C VAL A 106 38.53 2.42 -9.89
N THR A 107 39.75 2.09 -9.46
CA THR A 107 40.74 1.40 -10.26
C THR A 107 40.77 -0.07 -9.85
N GLY A 108 39.67 -0.78 -10.17
CA GLY A 108 39.65 -2.24 -10.06
C GLY A 108 38.26 -2.86 -9.90
N ASN A 109 38.19 -4.17 -10.19
CA ASN A 109 37.06 -5.03 -9.84
C ASN A 109 36.95 -5.13 -8.30
N GLY A 110 35.76 -4.90 -7.76
CA GLY A 110 35.57 -4.80 -6.32
C GLY A 110 34.13 -4.50 -5.88
N VAL A 111 33.88 -4.70 -4.60
CA VAL A 111 32.62 -4.39 -3.92
C VAL A 111 32.82 -3.13 -3.08
N ILE A 112 32.08 -2.07 -3.39
CA ILE A 112 32.08 -0.81 -2.65
C ILE A 112 30.82 -0.79 -1.80
N VAL A 113 30.98 -0.78 -0.48
CA VAL A 113 29.86 -0.60 0.46
C VAL A 113 29.89 0.84 0.95
N SER A 114 28.79 1.57 0.76
CA SER A 114 28.63 2.97 1.10
C SER A 114 27.45 3.14 2.06
N HIS A 115 27.63 4.01 3.05
CA HIS A 115 26.59 4.29 4.04
C HIS A 115 26.12 5.76 3.94
N PHE A 116 24.81 5.97 4.09
CA PHE A 116 24.20 7.27 4.26
C PHE A 116 23.40 7.30 5.56
N ASP A 117 23.61 8.38 6.31
CA ASP A 117 22.86 8.66 7.52
C ASP A 117 21.38 8.86 7.20
N ALA A 118 20.56 8.72 8.25
CA ALA A 118 19.14 9.00 8.18
C ALA A 118 18.85 10.44 7.72
N LEU A 119 17.87 10.56 6.81
CA LEU A 119 17.37 11.88 6.41
C LEU A 119 16.62 12.55 7.56
N SER A 120 16.52 13.88 7.48
CA SER A 120 15.72 14.70 8.37
C SER A 120 14.26 14.22 8.46
N THR A 121 13.66 14.53 9.61
CA THR A 121 12.23 14.25 9.87
C THR A 121 11.30 15.30 9.27
N GLU A 122 11.83 16.48 8.93
CA GLU A 122 11.05 17.56 8.32
C GLU A 122 10.87 17.29 6.82
N LYS A 123 9.61 17.25 6.35
CA LYS A 123 9.28 16.84 4.98
C LYS A 123 10.02 17.61 3.88
N VAL A 124 10.19 18.93 4.02
CA VAL A 124 10.85 19.76 3.00
C VAL A 124 12.35 19.52 3.01
N ALA A 125 13.00 19.64 4.18
CA ALA A 125 14.42 19.36 4.34
C ALA A 125 14.78 17.93 3.92
N ARG A 126 13.94 16.94 4.29
CA ARG A 126 14.10 15.54 3.90
C ARG A 126 14.14 15.34 2.38
N ALA A 127 13.28 16.04 1.64
CA ALA A 127 13.24 15.94 0.19
C ALA A 127 14.46 16.63 -0.46
N GLU A 128 14.90 17.75 0.11
CA GLU A 128 16.11 18.48 -0.33
C GLU A 128 17.38 17.66 -0.06
N GLU A 129 17.55 17.13 1.15
CA GLU A 129 18.67 16.26 1.52
C GLU A 129 18.75 15.01 0.65
N PHE A 130 17.61 14.40 0.32
CA PHE A 130 17.60 13.23 -0.56
C PHE A 130 17.96 13.59 -2.00
N ASN A 131 17.57 14.78 -2.48
CA ASN A 131 17.98 15.31 -3.77
C ASN A 131 19.49 15.60 -3.82
N ASP A 132 20.03 16.19 -2.76
CA ASP A 132 21.47 16.44 -2.63
C ASP A 132 22.28 15.13 -2.66
N GLN A 133 21.77 14.09 -1.99
CA GLN A 133 22.37 12.76 -2.03
C GLN A 133 22.30 12.12 -3.42
N ASP A 134 21.19 12.29 -4.17
CA ASP A 134 21.08 11.84 -5.56
C ASP A 134 22.11 12.55 -6.47
N TYR A 135 22.33 13.85 -6.26
CA TYR A 135 23.38 14.59 -6.95
C TYR A 135 24.79 14.06 -6.62
N MET A 136 25.05 13.75 -5.34
CA MET A 136 26.31 13.13 -4.93
C MET A 136 26.51 11.75 -5.55
N LEU A 137 25.51 10.87 -5.49
CA LEU A 137 25.54 9.54 -6.10
C LEU A 137 25.79 9.61 -7.61
N ASN A 138 25.20 10.60 -8.27
CA ASN A 138 25.41 10.83 -9.68
C ASN A 138 26.86 11.21 -10.00
N ASN A 139 27.45 12.14 -9.25
CA ASN A 139 28.82 12.57 -9.47
C ASN A 139 29.85 11.48 -9.14
N VAL A 140 29.60 10.69 -8.09
CA VAL A 140 30.54 9.65 -7.64
C VAL A 140 30.41 8.39 -8.51
N TYR A 141 29.18 7.99 -8.81
CA TYR A 141 28.88 6.74 -9.51
C TYR A 141 28.30 7.04 -10.90
N TYR A 142 27.04 7.46 -11.00
CA TYR A 142 26.26 7.36 -12.24
C TYR A 142 26.85 8.04 -13.47
N GLN A 143 27.53 9.19 -13.34
CA GLN A 143 28.16 9.87 -14.47
C GLN A 143 29.37 9.14 -15.05
N HIS A 144 30.04 8.31 -14.25
CA HIS A 144 31.25 7.59 -14.66
C HIS A 144 30.95 6.18 -15.19
N LEU A 145 29.77 5.64 -14.88
CA LEU A 145 29.28 4.34 -15.34
C LEU A 145 29.18 4.17 -16.87
N PRO A 146 28.86 5.20 -17.68
CA PRO A 146 28.73 5.08 -19.13
C PRO A 146 29.94 4.59 -19.90
N SER A 147 31.14 4.81 -19.36
CA SER A 147 32.43 4.57 -20.02
C SER A 147 33.26 3.50 -19.31
N GLY A 148 32.69 2.88 -18.27
CA GLY A 148 33.36 1.98 -17.34
C GLY A 148 33.02 0.49 -17.53
N PRO A 149 33.43 -0.35 -16.57
CA PRO A 149 33.15 -1.79 -16.58
C PRO A 149 31.68 -2.10 -16.24
N GLU A 150 31.27 -3.36 -16.37
CA GLU A 150 29.90 -3.78 -16.03
C GLU A 150 29.67 -3.64 -14.53
N TYR A 151 28.56 -3.02 -14.12
CA TYR A 151 28.31 -2.71 -12.71
C TYR A 151 26.91 -3.16 -12.26
N THR A 152 26.80 -3.45 -10.97
CA THR A 152 25.51 -3.68 -10.28
C THR A 152 25.42 -2.74 -9.10
N VAL A 153 24.31 -1.99 -8.99
CA VAL A 153 24.01 -1.14 -7.84
C VAL A 153 22.93 -1.82 -7.01
N ILE A 154 23.19 -2.00 -5.72
CA ILE A 154 22.26 -2.55 -4.75
C ILE A 154 21.96 -1.45 -3.73
N PHE A 155 20.72 -0.97 -3.73
CA PHE A 155 20.27 0.05 -2.79
C PHE A 155 19.43 -0.61 -1.70
N THR A 156 19.79 -0.39 -0.45
CA THR A 156 19.16 -1.00 0.73
C THR A 156 18.79 0.09 1.72
N THR A 157 17.72 -0.15 2.49
CA THR A 157 17.26 0.82 3.48
C THR A 157 16.70 0.19 4.74
N THR A 158 16.61 0.98 5.80
CA THR A 158 16.02 0.62 7.09
C THR A 158 14.75 1.44 7.35
N PRO A 159 13.79 0.89 8.12
CA PRO A 159 12.56 1.61 8.45
C PRO A 159 12.84 2.92 9.19
N VAL A 160 12.03 3.95 8.93
CA VAL A 160 12.14 5.27 9.61
C VAL A 160 12.08 5.14 11.13
N GLY A 161 11.31 4.18 11.65
CA GLY A 161 11.19 3.91 13.08
C GLY A 161 12.48 3.39 13.74
N ALA A 162 13.32 2.66 13.02
CA ALA A 162 14.53 2.03 13.58
C ALA A 162 15.56 3.07 14.05
N VAL A 163 15.66 4.20 13.35
CA VAL A 163 16.57 5.30 13.72
C VAL A 163 16.07 6.09 14.94
N LEU A 164 14.74 6.19 15.12
CA LEU A 164 14.14 6.81 16.30
C LEU A 164 14.40 5.98 17.57
N GLU A 165 14.52 4.66 17.44
CA GLU A 165 14.88 3.76 18.54
C GLU A 165 16.38 3.85 18.90
N GLN A 166 17.25 4.04 17.90
CA GLN A 166 18.69 4.18 18.11
C GLN A 166 19.08 5.47 18.84
N HIS A 167 18.34 6.56 18.62
CA HIS A 167 18.60 7.85 19.26
C HIS A 167 17.90 8.03 20.62
N ASN A 168 16.95 7.16 20.98
CA ASN A 168 16.19 7.17 22.23
C ASN A 168 16.25 5.81 22.93
N SER A 169 17.41 5.44 23.47
CA SER A 169 17.56 4.27 24.35
C SER A 169 16.76 4.35 25.67
N GLU A 170 15.89 5.36 25.84
CA GLU A 170 14.99 5.54 27.00
C GLU A 170 13.50 5.50 26.64
N LEU A 171 13.10 5.28 25.39
CA LEU A 171 11.68 5.06 25.10
C LEU A 171 11.28 3.65 25.55
N PRO A 172 10.24 3.49 26.40
CA PRO A 172 9.82 2.17 26.82
C PRO A 172 9.41 1.36 25.59
N VAL A 173 10.03 0.19 25.44
CA VAL A 173 9.63 -0.84 24.47
C VAL A 173 8.11 -0.99 24.56
N TYR A 174 7.42 -0.61 23.49
CA TYR A 174 5.97 -0.73 23.43
C TYR A 174 5.61 -2.22 23.34
N ASN A 175 5.41 -2.83 24.51
CA ASN A 175 4.76 -4.13 24.60
C ASN A 175 3.26 -3.89 24.45
N ALA A 176 2.70 -4.30 23.32
CA ALA A 176 1.26 -4.28 23.11
C ALA A 176 0.59 -5.35 23.99
N GLU A 177 0.35 -5.02 25.26
CA GLU A 177 -0.63 -5.74 26.07
C GLU A 177 -2.01 -5.35 25.57
N PHE A 178 -2.53 -6.13 24.61
CA PHE A 178 -3.89 -5.97 24.14
C PHE A 178 -4.86 -6.41 25.23
N ASP A 179 -5.39 -5.44 25.98
CA ASP A 179 -6.61 -5.67 26.76
C ASP A 179 -7.75 -5.95 25.77
N SER A 180 -8.10 -7.24 25.65
CA SER A 180 -9.17 -7.76 24.78
C SER A 180 -10.54 -7.10 24.98
N THR A 181 -10.71 -6.29 26.03
CA THR A 181 -11.95 -5.54 26.31
C THR A 181 -11.96 -4.13 25.73
N SER A 182 -10.82 -3.63 25.25
CA SER A 182 -10.71 -2.32 24.60
C SER A 182 -10.73 -2.49 23.08
N HIS A 183 -11.90 -2.31 22.47
CA HIS A 183 -12.02 -2.15 21.03
C HIS A 183 -11.38 -0.82 20.62
N ILE A 184 -10.06 -0.82 20.41
CA ILE A 184 -9.36 0.29 19.79
C ILE A 184 -9.60 0.14 18.29
N ASP A 185 -10.70 0.73 17.80
CA ASP A 185 -10.88 0.90 16.37
C ASP A 185 -9.73 1.77 15.84
N LEU A 186 -8.79 1.14 15.12
CA LEU A 186 -7.75 1.83 14.39
C LEU A 186 -8.42 2.78 13.40
N LYS A 187 -8.50 4.05 13.77
CA LYS A 187 -8.95 5.13 12.90
C LYS A 187 -7.93 5.24 11.78
N ARG A 188 -8.16 4.54 10.66
CA ARG A 188 -7.40 4.71 9.42
C ARG A 188 -7.34 6.21 9.16
N ASP A 189 -6.14 6.77 9.18
CA ASP A 189 -5.87 8.15 8.79
C ASP A 189 -6.21 8.26 7.30
N PHE A 190 -7.48 8.53 6.99
CA PHE A 190 -7.91 8.93 5.67
C PHE A 190 -7.37 10.34 5.44
N ARG A 191 -6.06 10.43 5.17
CA ARG A 191 -5.45 11.64 4.65
C ARG A 191 -6.25 12.02 3.41
N ILE A 192 -7.05 13.05 3.59
CA ILE A 192 -7.92 13.62 2.57
C ILE A 192 -7.00 13.95 1.40
N ARG A 193 -7.15 13.20 0.30
CA ARG A 193 -6.67 13.63 -1.01
C ARG A 193 -7.26 15.02 -1.20
N ALA A 194 -6.43 16.06 -1.15
CA ALA A 194 -6.86 17.43 -1.37
C ALA A 194 -7.44 17.49 -2.78
N ASP A 195 -8.76 17.37 -2.88
CA ASP A 195 -9.47 17.56 -4.13
C ASP A 195 -9.35 19.05 -4.46
N ASN A 196 -8.98 19.36 -5.70
CA ASN A 196 -8.82 20.73 -6.19
C ASN A 196 -10.20 21.35 -6.48
N SER A 197 -11.13 21.21 -5.54
CA SER A 197 -12.48 21.75 -5.62
C SER A 197 -12.54 23.06 -4.85
N THR A 198 -13.04 24.11 -5.47
CA THR A 198 -13.24 25.46 -4.91
C THR A 198 -14.34 25.56 -3.85
N THR A 199 -14.78 24.42 -3.31
CA THR A 199 -15.88 24.32 -2.35
C THR A 199 -15.33 23.75 -1.05
N GLU A 200 -15.70 24.32 0.09
CA GLU A 200 -15.21 23.84 1.38
C GLU A 200 -15.49 22.34 1.56
N PRO A 201 -14.46 21.53 1.88
CA PRO A 201 -14.65 20.10 2.08
C PRO A 201 -15.50 19.85 3.32
N ASP A 202 -16.61 19.13 3.15
CA ASP A 202 -17.53 18.77 4.21
C ASP A 202 -16.81 17.92 5.28
N ARG A 203 -16.61 18.50 6.47
CA ARG A 203 -15.85 17.89 7.58
C ARG A 203 -16.70 17.00 8.48
N ARG A 204 -17.98 16.79 8.13
CA ARG A 204 -18.90 15.99 8.94
C ARG A 204 -18.56 14.50 8.85
N PRO A 205 -18.67 13.74 9.95
CA PRO A 205 -18.39 12.31 9.94
C PRO A 205 -19.29 11.57 8.94
N LEU A 206 -18.79 10.49 8.32
CA LEU A 206 -19.50 9.69 7.31
C LEU A 206 -20.91 9.23 7.77
N PHE A 207 -21.12 9.10 9.07
CA PHE A 207 -22.39 8.71 9.67
C PHE A 207 -23.40 9.84 9.84
N GLU A 208 -23.00 11.11 9.76
CA GLU A 208 -23.95 12.23 9.65
C GLU A 208 -24.58 12.31 8.26
N LYS A 209 -23.89 11.80 7.23
CA LYS A 209 -24.41 11.77 5.85
C LYS A 209 -25.32 10.57 5.59
N TYR A 210 -25.30 9.56 6.46
CA TYR A 210 -26.11 8.35 6.30
C TYR A 210 -27.53 8.57 6.80
N GLN A 211 -28.36 9.17 5.94
CA GLN A 211 -29.80 9.24 6.18
C GLN A 211 -30.46 7.92 5.72
N TYR A 212 -30.54 6.92 6.60
CA TYR A 212 -31.18 5.61 6.32
C TYR A 212 -32.60 5.74 5.76
N PHE A 213 -33.34 6.76 6.22
CA PHE A 213 -34.66 7.12 5.70
C PHE A 213 -34.61 8.53 5.13
N THR A 214 -34.35 8.66 3.83
CA THR A 214 -34.50 9.95 3.15
C THR A 214 -35.92 10.46 3.35
N PRO A 215 -36.17 11.78 3.38
CA PRO A 215 -37.49 12.32 3.68
C PRO A 215 -38.55 11.80 2.69
N GLY A 216 -38.14 11.55 1.45
CA GLY A 216 -38.97 10.93 0.42
C GLY A 216 -39.31 9.46 0.68
N ILE A 217 -38.35 8.63 1.11
CA ILE A 217 -38.63 7.23 1.46
C ILE A 217 -39.60 7.17 2.65
N PHE A 218 -39.40 8.02 3.67
CA PHE A 218 -40.28 8.06 4.84
C PHE A 218 -41.71 8.46 4.47
N MET A 219 -41.89 9.55 3.70
CA MET A 219 -43.21 9.97 3.24
C MET A 219 -43.87 8.90 2.34
N GLY A 220 -43.10 8.27 1.45
CA GLY A 220 -43.59 7.20 0.59
C GLY A 220 -44.05 5.97 1.37
N LEU A 221 -43.31 5.57 2.41
CA LEU A 221 -43.66 4.42 3.26
C LEU A 221 -44.93 4.69 4.07
N VAL A 222 -45.09 5.89 4.63
CA VAL A 222 -46.31 6.29 5.37
C VAL A 222 -47.54 6.26 4.46
N VAL A 223 -47.46 6.84 3.26
CA VAL A 223 -48.56 6.80 2.28
C VAL A 223 -48.81 5.36 1.79
N GLY A 224 -47.75 4.58 1.58
CA GLY A 224 -47.84 3.18 1.17
C GLY A 224 -48.59 2.32 2.19
N ILE A 225 -48.28 2.45 3.49
CA ILE A 225 -49.01 1.75 4.56
C ILE A 225 -50.49 2.15 4.57
N LEU A 226 -50.79 3.45 4.39
CA LEU A 226 -52.17 3.93 4.36
C LEU A 226 -52.94 3.29 3.18
N LEU A 227 -52.38 3.31 1.97
CA LEU A 227 -53.01 2.70 0.80
C LEU A 227 -53.17 1.17 0.95
N LEU A 228 -52.16 0.49 1.51
CA LEU A 228 -52.22 -0.95 1.77
C LEU A 228 -53.31 -1.31 2.79
N SER A 229 -53.55 -0.46 3.80
CA SER A 229 -54.62 -0.70 4.77
C SER A 229 -56.02 -0.60 4.14
N ILE A 230 -56.24 0.38 3.26
CA ILE A 230 -57.50 0.51 2.50
C ILE A 230 -57.67 -0.68 1.54
N LEU A 231 -56.61 -1.04 0.82
CA LEU A 231 -56.61 -2.21 -0.07
C LEU A 231 -56.92 -3.50 0.68
N TYR A 232 -56.33 -3.69 1.86
CA TYR A 232 -56.57 -4.86 2.70
C TYR A 232 -58.04 -4.99 3.11
N VAL A 233 -58.67 -3.90 3.52
CA VAL A 233 -60.12 -3.88 3.81
C VAL A 233 -60.94 -4.21 2.56
N GLY A 234 -60.56 -3.65 1.41
CA GLY A 234 -61.22 -3.94 0.12
C GLY A 234 -61.15 -5.42 -0.26
N LEU A 235 -59.97 -6.05 -0.12
CA LEU A 235 -59.78 -7.47 -0.39
C LEU A 235 -60.60 -8.35 0.55
N ASN A 236 -60.65 -8.00 1.84
CA ASN A 236 -61.50 -8.72 2.81
C ASN A 236 -62.97 -8.63 2.44
N ALA A 237 -63.45 -7.45 2.03
CA ALA A 237 -64.84 -7.25 1.60
C ALA A 237 -65.18 -8.07 0.34
N VAL A 238 -64.29 -8.13 -0.64
CA VAL A 238 -64.48 -8.94 -1.86
C VAL A 238 -64.43 -10.44 -1.53
N SER A 239 -63.51 -10.88 -0.67
CA SER A 239 -63.42 -12.29 -0.27
C SER A 239 -64.64 -12.79 0.52
N SER A 240 -65.33 -11.86 1.20
CA SER A 240 -66.54 -12.12 1.98
C SER A 240 -67.78 -12.33 1.11
N LEU A 241 -67.72 -12.04 -0.19
CA LEU A 241 -68.84 -12.26 -1.10
C LEU A 241 -69.07 -13.76 -1.31
N GLN A 242 -69.97 -14.30 -0.49
CA GLN A 242 -70.53 -15.63 -0.70
C GLN A 242 -71.63 -15.53 -1.75
N VAL A 243 -71.49 -16.32 -2.82
CA VAL A 243 -72.57 -16.50 -3.79
C VAL A 243 -73.58 -17.45 -3.17
N SER A 244 -74.82 -17.00 -2.97
CA SER A 244 -75.90 -17.86 -2.50
C SER A 244 -76.32 -18.82 -3.61
N TYR A 245 -75.72 -20.01 -3.62
CA TYR A 245 -76.07 -21.08 -4.56
C TYR A 245 -77.50 -21.61 -4.36
N GLY A 246 -78.14 -21.33 -3.21
CA GLY A 246 -79.54 -21.69 -2.94
C GLY A 246 -80.56 -20.96 -3.82
N ALA A 247 -80.19 -19.84 -4.45
CA ALA A 247 -81.05 -19.16 -5.44
C ALA A 247 -80.97 -19.80 -6.84
N PHE A 248 -79.95 -20.64 -7.07
CA PHE A 248 -79.78 -21.39 -8.31
C PHE A 248 -80.20 -22.87 -8.17
N ASP A 249 -80.36 -23.35 -6.93
CA ASP A 249 -81.02 -24.63 -6.67
C ASP A 249 -82.53 -24.49 -6.86
N LYS A 250 -83.06 -25.20 -7.86
CA LYS A 250 -84.49 -25.34 -8.06
C LYS A 250 -85.03 -26.19 -6.90
N GLU A 251 -85.73 -25.55 -5.96
CA GLU A 251 -86.49 -26.16 -4.87
C GLU A 251 -87.22 -27.45 -5.32
N MET A 252 -86.63 -28.62 -5.02
CA MET A 252 -87.28 -29.93 -5.13
C MET A 252 -87.78 -30.40 -3.75
N GLY A 253 -88.19 -29.44 -2.90
CA GLY A 253 -88.92 -29.71 -1.66
C GLY A 253 -90.41 -29.95 -1.93
N PRO A 254 -91.13 -30.73 -1.10
CA PRO A 254 -92.53 -31.12 -1.31
C PRO A 254 -93.52 -29.94 -1.43
N SER A 255 -93.09 -28.72 -1.10
CA SER A 255 -93.82 -27.47 -1.28
C SER A 255 -93.93 -27.02 -2.74
N ALA A 256 -93.02 -27.43 -3.63
CA ALA A 256 -93.02 -27.05 -5.05
C ALA A 256 -94.10 -27.78 -5.87
N GLN A 257 -94.64 -28.89 -5.36
CA GLN A 257 -95.73 -29.65 -6.01
C GLN A 257 -97.12 -29.03 -5.79
N LYS A 258 -97.28 -28.01 -4.92
CA LYS A 258 -98.58 -27.39 -4.64
C LYS A 258 -99.03 -26.32 -5.65
N LYS A 259 -98.28 -26.06 -6.73
CA LYS A 259 -98.65 -25.06 -7.76
C LYS A 259 -98.93 -25.65 -9.15
N GLN A 260 -99.07 -26.97 -9.27
CA GLN A 260 -99.61 -27.61 -10.48
C GLN A 260 -100.73 -28.58 -10.10
N GLN A 261 -101.82 -28.03 -9.57
CA GLN A 261 -103.18 -28.55 -9.73
C GLN A 261 -104.19 -27.47 -9.41
#